data_AF-A0A656G910-F1
#
_entry.id   AF-A0A656G910-F1
#
_cell.length_a   1.000
_cell.length_b   1.000
_cell.length_c   1.000
_cell.angle_alpha   90.00
_cell.angle_beta   90.00
_cell.angle_gamma   90.00
#
_symmetry.space_group_name_H-M   'P 1'
#
loop_
_entity.id
_entity.type
_entity.pdbx_description
1 polymer ?
#
loop_
_entity_poly.entity_id
_entity_poly.type
_entity_poly.pdbx_seq_one_letter_code
_entity_poly.pdbx_strand_id
1 'polypeptide(L)' 'MSASVYCDIQMTLEEAVEMLEFLRALREAGRHPALEEKFHDMQAQLTDSISYAASDRIGLLKSKPKH' A
#
# COMPACT_ATOMS: atom_id res chain seq x y z
N MET A 1 -4.93 5.68 -26.88
CA MET A 1 -5.05 6.28 -25.54
C MET A 1 -5.35 5.14 -24.58
N SER A 2 -4.42 4.75 -23.70
CA SER A 2 -4.80 3.89 -22.58
C SER A 2 -5.62 4.75 -21.63
N ALA A 3 -6.86 4.34 -21.36
CA ALA A 3 -7.67 4.99 -20.33
C ALA A 3 -7.03 4.62 -18.98
N SER A 4 -6.35 5.56 -18.33
CA SER A 4 -5.86 5.37 -16.96
C SER A 4 -7.02 5.55 -15.98
N VAL A 5 -7.05 4.71 -14.95
CA VAL A 5 -7.96 4.84 -13.83
C VAL A 5 -7.15 5.30 -12.62
N TYR A 6 -7.58 6.38 -11.98
CA TYR A 6 -6.97 6.89 -10.75
C TYR A 6 -7.80 6.47 -9.55
N CYS A 7 -7.14 5.90 -8.54
CA CYS A 7 -7.77 5.49 -7.28
C CYS A 7 -7.09 6.21 -6.12
N ASP A 8 -7.85 7.00 -5.37
CA ASP A 8 -7.44 7.56 -4.08
C ASP A 8 -8.19 6.79 -2.97
N ILE A 9 -7.47 6.03 -2.17
CA ILE A 9 -8.04 5.13 -1.16
C ILE A 9 -7.43 5.49 0.20
N GLN A 10 -8.29 5.91 1.12
CA GLN A 10 -7.96 6.08 2.53
C GLN A 10 -8.42 4.85 3.31
N MET A 11 -7.63 4.46 4.31
CA MET A 11 -7.91 3.29 5.15
C MET A 11 -7.26 3.47 6.52
N THR A 12 -7.75 2.73 7.50
CA THR A 12 -7.14 2.58 8.83
C THR A 12 -5.86 1.74 8.76
N LEU A 13 -5.05 1.75 9.83
CA LEU A 13 -3.83 0.93 9.88
C LEU A 13 -4.19 -0.56 9.82
N GLU A 14 -5.27 -0.92 10.49
CA GLU A 14 -5.79 -2.28 10.58
C GLU A 14 -6.21 -2.79 9.19
N GLU A 15 -6.99 -2.00 8.44
CA GLU A 15 -7.37 -2.30 7.05
C GLU A 15 -6.15 -2.36 6.12
N ALA A 16 -5.15 -1.49 6.31
CA ALA A 16 -3.93 -1.50 5.51
C ALA A 16 -3.11 -2.78 5.69
N VAL A 17 -3.01 -3.26 6.94
CA VAL A 17 -2.33 -4.53 7.25
C VAL A 17 -3.07 -5.71 6.62
N GLU A 18 -4.41 -5.73 6.73
CA GLU A 18 -5.21 -6.79 6.11
C GLU A 18 -5.08 -6.77 4.57
N MET A 19 -5.13 -5.58 3.96
CA MET A 19 -4.95 -5.40 2.52
C MET A 19 -3.56 -5.88 2.05
N LEU A 20 -2.51 -5.63 2.84
CA LEU A 20 -1.15 -6.07 2.52
C LEU A 20 -1.05 -7.60 2.47
N GLU A 21 -1.63 -8.29 3.46
CA GLU A 21 -1.66 -9.75 3.49
C GLU A 21 -2.51 -10.32 2.34
N PHE A 22 -3.63 -9.68 2.01
CA PHE A 22 -4.47 -10.07 0.87
C PHE A 22 -3.69 -9.97 -0.46
N LEU A 23 -2.98 -8.88 -0.69
CA LEU A 23 -2.16 -8.71 -1.90
C LEU A 23 -1.04 -9.76 -1.98
N ARG A 24 -0.42 -10.13 -0.84
CA ARG A 24 0.60 -11.18 -0.78
C ARG A 24 0.03 -12.52 -1.26
N ALA A 25 -1.11 -12.91 -0.72
CA ALA A 25 -1.78 -14.14 -1.13
C ALA A 25 -2.14 -14.14 -2.63
N LEU A 26 -2.61 -13.01 -3.18
CA LEU A 26 -2.93 -12.91 -4.61
C LEU A 26 -1.70 -13.06 -5.52
N ARG A 27 -0.57 -12.45 -5.15
CA ARG A 27 0.69 -12.57 -5.90
C ARG A 27 1.23 -13.99 -5.84
N GLU A 28 1.27 -14.59 -4.66
CA GLU A 28 1.71 -15.98 -4.47
C GLU A 28 0.86 -16.98 -5.25
N ALA A 29 -0.45 -16.72 -5.36
CA ALA A 29 -1.34 -17.54 -6.17
C ALA A 29 -1.06 -17.43 -7.68
N GLY A 30 -0.43 -16.34 -8.16
CA GLY A 30 0.00 -16.17 -9.56
C GLY A 30 -1.13 -16.17 -10.58
N ARG A 31 -2.38 -15.94 -10.16
CA ARG A 31 -3.59 -16.09 -11.01
C ARG A 31 -3.94 -14.82 -11.82
N HIS A 32 -3.23 -13.73 -11.58
CA HIS A 32 -3.55 -12.40 -12.13
C HIS A 32 -2.33 -11.71 -12.76
N PRO A 33 -1.78 -12.24 -13.88
CA PRO A 33 -0.54 -11.72 -14.47
C PRO A 33 -0.65 -10.25 -14.91
N ALA A 34 -1.83 -9.80 -15.34
CA ALA A 34 -2.06 -8.40 -15.71
C ALA A 34 -2.04 -7.43 -14.52
N LEU A 35 -2.16 -7.96 -13.28
CA LEU A 35 -2.15 -7.17 -12.05
C LEU A 35 -0.84 -7.31 -11.27
N GLU A 36 0.09 -8.18 -11.67
CA GLU A 36 1.29 -8.47 -10.89
C GLU A 36 2.12 -7.22 -10.58
N GLU A 37 2.33 -6.37 -11.59
CA GLU A 37 3.03 -5.09 -11.41
C GLU A 37 2.27 -4.18 -10.44
N LYS A 38 0.94 -4.09 -10.56
CA LYS A 38 0.14 -3.24 -9.66
C LYS A 38 0.10 -3.80 -8.24
N PHE A 39 0.03 -5.12 -8.05
CA PHE A 39 0.11 -5.72 -6.72
C PHE A 39 1.47 -5.48 -6.07
N HIS A 40 2.57 -5.58 -6.83
CA HIS A 40 3.90 -5.23 -6.35
C HIS A 40 3.97 -3.76 -5.90
N ASP A 41 3.49 -2.83 -6.73
CA ASP A 41 3.46 -1.41 -6.41
C ASP A 41 2.62 -1.11 -5.16
N MET A 42 1.40 -1.70 -5.08
CA MET A 42 0.51 -1.53 -3.94
C MET A 42 1.11 -2.08 -2.65
N GLN A 43 1.80 -3.23 -2.69
CA GLN A 43 2.49 -3.77 -1.51
C GLN A 43 3.59 -2.85 -1.00
N ALA A 44 4.41 -2.29 -1.90
CA ALA A 44 5.46 -1.36 -1.52
C ALA A 44 4.86 -0.11 -0.88
N GLN A 45 3.87 0.51 -1.54
CA GLN A 45 3.20 1.71 -1.03
C GLN A 45 2.49 1.50 0.31
N LEU A 46 1.81 0.36 0.48
CA LEU A 46 1.16 0.01 1.74
C LEU A 46 2.19 -0.22 2.85
N THR A 47 3.30 -0.91 2.56
CA THR A 47 4.37 -1.14 3.56
C THR A 47 4.96 0.18 4.05
N ASP A 48 5.23 1.11 3.14
CA ASP A 48 5.74 2.45 3.48
C ASP A 48 4.71 3.25 4.28
N SER A 49 3.44 3.23 3.84
CA SER A 49 2.34 3.96 4.50
C SER A 49 2.04 3.43 5.90
N ILE A 50 2.07 2.11 6.09
CA ILE A 50 1.95 1.45 7.40
C ILE A 50 3.10 1.86 8.29
N SER A 51 4.34 1.82 7.78
CA SER A 51 5.53 2.20 8.54
C SER A 51 5.48 3.66 8.98
N TYR A 52 5.02 4.55 8.09
CA TYR A 52 4.80 5.96 8.40
C TYR A 52 3.71 6.13 9.47
N ALA A 53 2.53 5.54 9.27
CA ALA A 53 1.40 5.67 10.19
C ALA A 53 1.70 5.07 11.57
N ALA A 54 2.41 3.94 11.62
CA ALA A 54 2.86 3.33 12.87
C ALA A 54 3.89 4.22 13.59
N SER A 55 4.83 4.81 12.84
CA SER A 55 5.83 5.74 13.37
C SER A 55 5.23 7.06 13.86
N ASP A 56 4.18 7.54 13.20
CA ASP A 56 3.40 8.71 13.62
C ASP A 56 2.63 8.41 14.92
N ARG A 57 1.92 7.26 14.99
CA ARG A 57 1.17 6.82 16.18
C ARG A 57 2.05 6.74 17.43
N ILE A 58 3.33 6.37 17.30
CA ILE A 58 4.29 6.27 18.41
C ILE A 58 5.12 7.56 18.63
N GLY A 59 4.81 8.64 17.91
CA GLY A 59 5.44 9.95 18.07
C GLY A 59 6.90 10.03 17.61
N LEU A 60 7.34 9.09 16.77
CA LEU A 60 8.73 8.99 16.28
C LEU A 60 9.00 9.87 15.05
N LEU A 61 7.97 10.35 14.36
CA LEU A 61 8.11 11.28 13.24
C LEU A 61 8.12 12.73 13.73
N LYS A 62 9.30 13.22 14.13
CA LYS A 62 9.54 14.66 14.21
C LYS A 62 9.82 15.20 12.81
N SER A 63 8.87 15.98 12.29
CA SER A 63 8.90 16.79 11.07
C SER A 63 8.62 16.09 9.73
N LYS A 64 7.58 16.59 9.05
CA LYS A 64 7.20 16.34 7.66
C LYS A 64 8.37 16.71 6.72
N PRO A 65 8.77 15.86 5.75
CA PRO A 65 9.58 16.34 4.64
C PRO A 65 8.77 17.40 3.89
N LYS A 66 9.34 18.60 3.73
CA LYS A 66 8.77 19.63 2.86
C LYS A 66 8.87 19.11 1.41
N HIS A 67 7.73 19.12 0.72
CA HIS A 67 7.68 19.05 -0.74
C HIS A 67 8.42 20.23 -1.36
#